data_AF-A0A6S7LS66-F1
#
_entry.id   AF-A0A6S7LS66-F1
#
_cell.length_a   1.000
_cell.length_b   1.000
_cell.length_c   1.000
_cell.angle_alpha   90.00
_cell.angle_beta   90.00
_cell.angle_gamma   90.00
#
_symmetry.space_group_name_H-M   'P 1'
#
loop_
_entity.id
_entity.type
_entity.pdbx_description
1 polymer ?
#
loop_
_entity_poly.entity_id
_entity_poly.type
_entity_poly.pdbx_seq_one_letter_code
_entity_poly.pdbx_strand_id
1 'polypeptide(L)'
;MGKHGWIMKLTALRFFLGGIENYIIAPTAWYYVRSFGQSKFFLALVLISFNIGAIIAGPLFGFLTDRFGNPRLITGLDGGLAILLGQIALQIDEESRGKSFLFFESVYCLGSAISPGIGSFISFRINILGWDINEGNSPGIVLAIIWLLFLIFSLFIPGTMWVETGTRIEELNFNISAYEDEKRSSEYDQDGGQRLSEDYSSEKKPRIMWDSRMFCLLFLIFTNMGFSSTSTFYAPILALDYLHLKLIHTKLIFLNCTIFTLLVFTCFHMLKNENSLQLPC
;
A
#
# COMPACT_ATOMS: atom_id res chain seq x y z
N MET A 1 -8.04 -23.61 -7.96
CA MET A 1 -7.86 -22.15 -7.78
C MET A 1 -6.56 -21.75 -8.47
N GLY A 2 -6.61 -20.90 -9.51
CA GLY A 2 -5.42 -20.50 -10.27
C GLY A 2 -4.44 -19.65 -9.44
N LYS A 3 -3.20 -19.52 -9.93
CA LYS A 3 -2.10 -18.76 -9.29
C LYS A 3 -2.52 -17.33 -8.89
N HIS A 4 -3.26 -16.64 -9.76
CA HIS A 4 -3.79 -15.29 -9.51
C HIS A 4 -4.72 -15.20 -8.29
N GLY A 5 -5.49 -16.25 -8.00
CA GLY A 5 -6.50 -16.19 -6.95
C GLY A 5 -5.90 -16.05 -5.55
N TRP A 6 -4.69 -16.60 -5.33
CA TRP A 6 -4.07 -16.57 -4.01
C TRP A 6 -3.39 -15.24 -3.71
N ILE A 7 -2.67 -14.65 -4.67
CA ILE A 7 -2.00 -13.37 -4.44
C ILE A 7 -3.03 -12.24 -4.23
N MET A 8 -4.13 -12.26 -4.97
CA MET A 8 -5.24 -11.33 -4.76
C MET A 8 -5.83 -11.44 -3.35
N LYS A 9 -6.05 -12.67 -2.87
CA LYS A 9 -6.58 -12.91 -1.52
C LYS A 9 -5.60 -12.46 -0.43
N LEU A 10 -4.31 -12.75 -0.58
CA LEU A 10 -3.27 -12.34 0.36
C LEU A 10 -3.16 -10.83 0.43
N THR A 11 -3.13 -10.15 -0.72
CA THR A 11 -3.07 -8.69 -0.77
C THR A 11 -4.34 -8.08 -0.20
N ALA A 12 -5.53 -8.60 -0.53
CA ALA A 12 -6.77 -8.13 0.08
C ALA A 12 -6.75 -8.27 1.61
N LEU A 13 -6.27 -9.41 2.13
CA LEU A 13 -6.12 -9.61 3.58
C LEU A 13 -5.13 -8.60 4.19
N ARG A 14 -3.99 -8.34 3.55
CA ARG A 14 -3.00 -7.35 4.00
C ARG A 14 -3.58 -5.94 4.04
N PHE A 15 -4.35 -5.54 3.02
CA PHE A 15 -5.05 -4.25 2.97
C PHE A 15 -6.11 -4.16 4.06
N PHE A 16 -6.90 -5.20 4.26
CA PHE A 16 -7.90 -5.26 5.32
C PHE A 16 -7.28 -5.09 6.71
N LEU A 17 -6.23 -5.87 7.00
CA LEU A 17 -5.50 -5.79 8.27
C LEU A 17 -4.81 -4.43 8.46
N GLY A 18 -4.25 -3.86 7.39
CA GLY A 18 -3.66 -2.52 7.43
C GLY A 18 -4.69 -1.43 7.75
N GLY A 19 -5.91 -1.56 7.23
CA GLY A 19 -7.02 -0.67 7.57
C GLY A 19 -7.41 -0.79 9.05
N ILE A 20 -7.49 -2.02 9.55
CA ILE A 20 -7.76 -2.31 10.97
C ILE A 20 -6.70 -1.67 11.87
N GLU A 21 -5.43 -1.92 11.57
CA GLU A 21 -4.26 -1.43 12.30
C GLU A 21 -4.26 0.09 12.48
N ASN A 22 -4.43 0.83 11.37
CA ASN A 22 -4.19 2.28 11.37
C ASN A 22 -5.06 2.99 12.41
N TYR A 23 -6.34 2.61 12.49
CA TYR A 23 -7.31 3.20 13.40
C TYR A 23 -7.33 2.57 14.81
N ILE A 24 -6.59 1.48 15.03
CA ILE A 24 -6.30 0.94 16.38
C ILE A 24 -5.09 1.64 16.99
N ILE A 25 -4.00 1.78 16.23
CA ILE A 25 -2.75 2.36 16.71
C ILE A 25 -2.92 3.85 16.95
N ALA A 26 -3.51 4.59 16.00
CA ALA A 26 -3.58 6.04 16.09
C ALA A 26 -4.19 6.60 17.38
N PRO A 27 -5.37 6.16 17.85
CA PRO A 27 -5.95 6.65 19.10
C PRO A 27 -5.22 6.15 20.34
N THR A 28 -4.41 5.09 20.25
CA THR A 28 -3.73 4.47 21.40
C THR A 28 -2.27 4.91 21.51
N ALA A 29 -1.65 5.37 20.42
CA ALA A 29 -0.24 5.73 20.35
C ALA A 29 0.15 6.78 21.39
N TRP A 30 -0.66 7.83 21.56
CA TRP A 30 -0.40 8.85 22.59
C TRP A 30 -0.52 8.29 24.00
N TYR A 31 -1.53 7.47 24.28
CA TYR A 31 -1.69 6.81 25.59
C TYR A 31 -0.50 5.92 25.91
N TYR A 32 -0.02 5.16 24.93
CA TYR A 32 1.13 4.29 25.07
C TYR A 32 2.39 5.09 25.41
N VAL A 33 2.73 6.10 24.61
CA VAL A 33 3.91 6.96 24.85
C VAL A 33 3.81 7.68 26.20
N ARG A 34 2.63 8.20 26.54
CA ARG A 34 2.38 8.87 27.82
C ARG A 34 2.55 7.91 29.01
N SER A 35 2.20 6.63 28.86
CA SER A 35 2.38 5.63 29.94
C SER A 35 3.85 5.39 30.30
N PHE A 36 4.79 5.68 29.39
CA PHE A 36 6.23 5.69 29.66
C PHE A 36 6.75 7.04 30.17
N GLY A 37 5.87 7.99 30.49
CA GLY A 37 6.24 9.34 30.91
C GLY A 37 6.86 10.19 29.80
N GLN A 38 6.70 9.80 28.53
CA GLN A 38 7.31 10.50 27.41
C GLN A 38 6.45 11.66 26.90
N SER A 39 7.10 12.59 26.17
CA SER A 39 6.48 13.83 25.69
C SER A 39 5.81 13.66 24.32
N LYS A 40 4.95 14.62 23.95
CA LYS A 40 4.35 14.70 22.60
C LYS A 40 5.42 14.88 21.51
N PHE A 41 6.51 15.57 21.84
CA PHE A 41 7.64 15.72 20.92
C PHE A 41 8.28 14.36 20.61
N PHE A 42 8.43 13.49 21.61
CA PHE A 42 8.90 12.13 21.40
C PHE A 42 7.94 11.34 20.49
N LEU A 43 6.63 11.41 20.72
CA LEU A 43 5.65 10.80 19.81
C LEU A 43 5.81 11.31 18.37
N ALA A 44 5.94 12.63 18.18
CA ALA A 44 6.14 13.21 16.85
C ALA A 44 7.41 12.69 16.17
N LEU A 45 8.53 12.58 16.90
CA LEU A 45 9.77 11.98 16.39
C LEU A 45 9.59 10.51 16.00
N VAL A 46 8.90 9.72 16.81
CA VAL A 46 8.59 8.32 16.49
C VAL A 46 7.79 8.23 15.19
N LEU A 47 6.73 9.02 15.04
CA LEU A 47 5.92 9.03 13.83
C LEU A 47 6.68 9.48 12.58
N ILE A 48 7.53 10.51 12.70
CA ILE A 48 8.40 10.95 11.61
C ILE A 48 9.37 9.83 11.22
N SER A 49 10.02 9.20 12.21
CA SER A 49 10.97 8.12 11.97
C SER A 49 10.31 6.91 11.29
N PHE A 50 9.08 6.57 11.67
CA PHE A 50 8.30 5.49 11.07
C PHE A 50 8.02 5.77 9.58
N ASN A 51 7.54 6.97 9.26
CA ASN A 51 7.26 7.35 7.87
C ASN A 51 8.53 7.43 7.00
N ILE A 52 9.63 8.00 7.52
CA ILE A 52 10.92 8.01 6.83
C ILE A 52 11.41 6.58 6.60
N GLY A 53 11.29 5.72 7.62
CA GLY A 53 11.61 4.30 7.52
C GLY A 53 10.83 3.62 6.39
N ALA A 54 9.52 3.84 6.31
CA ALA A 54 8.66 3.28 5.26
C ALA A 54 9.08 3.76 3.86
N ILE A 55 9.38 5.06 3.70
CA ILE A 55 9.83 5.65 2.42
C ILE A 55 11.14 5.02 1.95
N ILE A 56 12.10 4.77 2.86
CA ILE A 56 13.39 4.16 2.52
C ILE A 56 13.25 2.65 2.31
N ALA A 57 12.46 1.99 3.14
CA ALA A 57 12.28 0.54 3.11
C ALA A 57 11.64 0.07 1.81
N GLY A 58 10.69 0.83 1.23
CA GLY A 58 10.02 0.46 -0.02
C GLY A 58 10.98 0.21 -1.18
N PRO A 59 11.77 1.20 -1.64
CA PRO A 59 12.76 1.03 -2.70
C PRO A 59 13.83 0.01 -2.36
N LEU A 60 14.29 -0.01 -1.10
CA LEU A 60 15.30 -0.96 -0.64
C LEU A 60 14.82 -2.41 -0.76
N PHE A 61 13.59 -2.69 -0.31
CA PHE A 61 12.98 -4.01 -0.41
C PHE A 61 12.61 -4.39 -1.83
N GLY A 62 12.21 -3.44 -2.67
CA GLY A 62 12.06 -3.65 -4.12
C GLY A 62 13.37 -4.13 -4.73
N PHE A 63 14.45 -3.37 -4.50
CA PHE A 63 15.80 -3.72 -4.98
C PHE A 63 16.28 -5.09 -4.47
N LEU A 64 16.07 -5.38 -3.18
CA LEU A 64 16.42 -6.68 -2.58
C LEU A 64 15.61 -7.82 -3.23
N THR A 65 14.33 -7.60 -3.48
CA THR A 65 13.46 -8.59 -4.14
C THR A 65 13.93 -8.87 -5.56
N ASP A 66 14.26 -7.82 -6.31
CA ASP A 66 14.76 -7.94 -7.68
C ASP A 66 16.11 -8.67 -7.73
N ARG A 67 16.98 -8.43 -6.75
CA ARG A 67 18.31 -9.07 -6.67
C ARG A 67 18.26 -10.52 -6.22
N PHE A 68 17.41 -10.86 -5.26
CA PHE A 68 17.38 -12.19 -4.63
C PHE A 68 16.26 -13.10 -5.17
N GLY A 69 15.36 -12.58 -6.01
CA GLY A 69 14.30 -13.36 -6.67
C GLY A 69 13.25 -13.97 -5.74
N ASN A 70 13.29 -13.70 -4.42
CA ASN A 70 12.43 -14.33 -3.44
C ASN A 70 11.55 -13.32 -2.68
N PRO A 71 10.42 -12.89 -3.26
CA PRO A 71 9.50 -11.95 -2.62
C PRO A 71 8.86 -12.49 -1.32
N ARG A 72 8.88 -13.81 -1.08
CA ARG A 72 8.14 -14.46 0.03
C ARG A 72 8.47 -13.86 1.39
N LEU A 73 9.76 -13.82 1.73
CA LEU A 73 10.22 -13.34 3.04
C LEU A 73 9.89 -11.88 3.26
N ILE A 74 9.95 -11.08 2.20
CA ILE A 74 9.87 -9.63 2.30
C ILE A 74 8.39 -9.18 2.30
N THR A 75 7.49 -9.96 1.70
CA THR A 75 6.05 -9.65 1.68
C THR A 75 5.34 -9.71 3.04
N GLY A 76 5.89 -10.49 3.98
CA GLY A 76 5.37 -10.54 5.36
C GLY A 76 5.85 -9.38 6.25
N LEU A 77 6.84 -8.61 5.81
CA LEU A 77 7.33 -7.42 6.53
C LEU A 77 6.47 -6.20 6.17
N ASP A 78 6.57 -5.14 6.98
CA ASP A 78 5.73 -3.94 6.80
C ASP A 78 5.90 -3.30 5.42
N GLY A 79 7.14 -3.24 4.90
CA GLY A 79 7.43 -2.79 3.53
C GLY A 79 7.08 -3.79 2.42
N GLY A 80 6.52 -4.94 2.77
CA GLY A 80 6.07 -5.98 1.83
C GLY A 80 4.87 -5.60 0.97
N LEU A 81 4.11 -4.57 1.36
CA LEU A 81 2.96 -4.08 0.60
C LEU A 81 3.34 -3.63 -0.82
N ALA A 82 4.45 -2.92 -0.96
CA ALA A 82 4.95 -2.46 -2.25
C ALA A 82 5.28 -3.65 -3.18
N ILE A 83 5.83 -4.73 -2.62
CA ILE A 83 6.15 -5.94 -3.37
C ILE A 83 4.87 -6.66 -3.79
N LEU A 84 3.88 -6.79 -2.90
CA LEU A 84 2.59 -7.41 -3.22
C LEU A 84 1.90 -6.65 -4.37
N LEU A 85 1.91 -5.32 -4.33
CA LEU A 85 1.35 -4.49 -5.40
C LEU A 85 2.15 -4.63 -6.70
N GLY A 86 3.48 -4.69 -6.63
CA GLY A 86 4.34 -4.93 -7.80
C GLY A 86 4.06 -6.29 -8.44
N GLN A 87 3.94 -7.34 -7.64
CA GLN A 87 3.60 -8.69 -8.11
C GLN A 87 2.22 -8.76 -8.74
N ILE A 88 1.24 -8.02 -8.19
CA ILE A 88 -0.08 -7.87 -8.81
C ILE A 88 0.00 -7.12 -10.13
N ALA A 89 0.78 -6.04 -10.21
CA ALA A 89 0.95 -5.29 -11.45
C ALA A 89 1.59 -6.15 -12.55
N LEU A 90 2.50 -7.06 -12.20
CA LEU A 90 3.11 -8.02 -13.14
C LEU A 90 2.13 -9.08 -13.63
N GLN A 91 1.16 -9.45 -12.79
CA GLN A 91 0.23 -10.55 -13.01
C GLN A 91 -1.11 -10.14 -13.64
N ILE A 92 -1.55 -8.90 -13.46
CA ILE A 92 -2.84 -8.41 -13.93
C ILE A 92 -2.69 -7.54 -15.17
N ASP A 93 -3.58 -7.78 -16.15
CA ASP A 93 -3.69 -6.99 -17.37
C ASP A 93 -3.90 -5.50 -17.09
N GLU A 94 -3.35 -4.64 -17.94
CA GLU A 94 -3.38 -3.19 -17.74
C GLU A 94 -4.81 -2.63 -17.63
N GLU A 95 -5.75 -3.17 -18.40
CA GLU A 95 -7.14 -2.74 -18.41
C GLU A 95 -7.88 -3.06 -17.09
N SER A 96 -7.53 -4.16 -16.42
CA SER A 96 -8.19 -4.62 -15.19
C SER A 96 -7.43 -4.23 -13.91
N ARG A 97 -6.19 -3.75 -14.04
CA ARG A 97 -5.33 -3.33 -12.92
C ARG A 97 -5.94 -2.22 -12.08
N GLY A 98 -6.52 -1.20 -12.72
CA GLY A 98 -7.19 -0.10 -12.02
C GLY A 98 -8.36 -0.59 -11.14
N LYS A 99 -9.16 -1.53 -11.65
CA LYS A 99 -10.27 -2.14 -10.89
C LYS A 99 -9.77 -2.94 -9.68
N SER A 100 -8.65 -3.64 -9.83
CA SER A 100 -8.03 -4.41 -8.76
C SER A 100 -7.46 -3.52 -7.64
N PHE A 101 -6.80 -2.43 -8.00
CA PHE A 101 -6.31 -1.46 -7.00
C PHE A 101 -7.46 -0.75 -6.28
N LEU A 102 -8.51 -0.38 -7.01
CA LEU A 102 -9.72 0.17 -6.39
C LEU A 102 -10.38 -0.83 -5.42
N PHE A 103 -10.39 -2.11 -5.77
CA PHE A 103 -10.87 -3.17 -4.88
C PHE A 103 -10.04 -3.25 -3.60
N PHE A 104 -8.71 -3.24 -3.67
CA PHE A 104 -7.87 -3.26 -2.47
C PHE A 104 -8.06 -2.05 -1.58
N GLU A 105 -8.17 -0.86 -2.17
CA GLU A 105 -8.46 0.36 -1.42
C GLU A 105 -9.82 0.25 -0.70
N SER A 106 -10.84 -0.28 -1.40
CA SER A 106 -12.16 -0.52 -0.79
C SER A 106 -12.09 -1.49 0.39
N VAL A 107 -11.27 -2.53 0.28
CA VAL A 107 -11.03 -3.50 1.37
C VAL A 107 -10.30 -2.87 2.55
N TYR A 108 -9.33 -1.98 2.30
CA TYR A 108 -8.67 -1.20 3.34
C TYR A 108 -9.63 -0.24 4.04
N CYS A 109 -10.48 0.47 3.29
CA CYS A 109 -11.52 1.32 3.85
C CYS A 109 -12.50 0.51 4.72
N LEU A 110 -12.87 -0.70 4.29
CA LEU A 110 -13.73 -1.59 5.07
C LEU A 110 -13.06 -1.98 6.41
N GLY A 111 -11.79 -2.38 6.38
CA GLY A 111 -11.01 -2.66 7.59
C GLY A 111 -10.95 -1.44 8.52
N SER A 112 -10.71 -0.26 7.95
CA SER A 112 -10.69 1.02 8.66
C SER A 112 -12.04 1.38 9.31
N ALA A 113 -13.15 1.07 8.65
CA ALA A 113 -14.49 1.34 9.18
C ALA A 113 -14.84 0.45 10.38
N ILE A 114 -14.43 -0.82 10.34
CA ILE A 114 -14.69 -1.79 11.41
C ILE A 114 -13.71 -1.62 12.58
N SER A 115 -12.54 -1.05 12.31
CA SER A 115 -11.43 -0.88 13.24
C SER A 115 -11.83 -0.31 14.61
N PRO A 116 -12.56 0.81 14.75
CA PRO A 116 -12.85 1.37 16.07
C PRO A 116 -13.72 0.43 16.94
N GLY A 117 -14.58 -0.37 16.29
CA GLY A 117 -15.35 -1.41 16.94
C GLY A 117 -14.44 -2.51 17.51
N ILE A 118 -13.59 -3.10 16.65
CA ILE A 118 -12.61 -4.13 17.06
C ILE A 118 -11.68 -3.58 18.14
N GLY A 119 -11.16 -2.36 17.94
CA GLY A 119 -10.29 -1.62 18.84
C GLY A 119 -10.88 -1.47 20.24
N SER A 120 -12.20 -1.43 20.37
CA SER A 120 -12.88 -1.35 21.67
C SER A 120 -12.90 -2.71 22.39
N PHE A 121 -13.00 -3.82 21.66
CA PHE A 121 -12.96 -5.17 22.24
C PHE A 121 -11.56 -5.63 22.65
N ILE A 122 -10.52 -5.16 21.95
CA ILE A 122 -9.12 -5.53 22.23
C ILE A 122 -8.44 -4.62 23.27
N SER A 123 -9.14 -3.59 23.77
CA SER A 123 -8.67 -2.79 24.90
C SER A 123 -9.08 -3.46 26.21
N PHE A 124 -8.12 -4.02 26.92
CA PHE A 124 -8.35 -4.69 28.21
C PHE A 124 -7.23 -4.41 29.20
N ARG A 125 -7.47 -4.74 30.48
CA ARG A 125 -6.49 -4.67 31.55
C ARG A 125 -6.25 -6.05 32.15
N ILE A 126 -5.01 -6.49 32.17
CA ILE A 126 -4.58 -7.75 32.76
C ILE A 126 -3.13 -7.62 33.26
N ASN A 127 -2.80 -8.25 34.39
CA ASN A 127 -1.43 -8.35 34.86
C ASN A 127 -0.90 -9.76 34.58
N ILE A 128 0.15 -9.87 33.76
CA ILE A 128 0.78 -11.15 33.44
C ILE A 128 2.23 -11.08 33.91
N LEU A 129 2.59 -11.89 34.92
CA LEU A 129 3.97 -11.99 35.44
C LEU A 129 4.58 -10.63 35.83
N GLY A 130 3.77 -9.72 36.38
CA GLY A 130 4.22 -8.37 36.76
C GLY A 130 4.17 -7.33 35.63
N TRP A 131 3.85 -7.74 34.40
CA TRP A 131 3.59 -6.82 33.30
C TRP A 131 2.13 -6.31 33.35
N ASP A 132 1.95 -5.02 33.62
CA ASP A 132 0.63 -4.37 33.58
C ASP A 132 0.23 -4.06 32.13
N ILE A 133 -0.53 -4.97 31.53
CA ILE A 133 -1.17 -4.75 30.25
C ILE A 133 -2.46 -3.97 30.55
N ASN A 134 -2.59 -2.79 29.97
CA ASN A 134 -3.71 -1.87 30.15
C ASN A 134 -4.33 -1.48 28.82
N GLU A 135 -5.39 -0.67 28.85
CA GLU A 135 -6.14 -0.25 27.66
C GLU A 135 -5.30 0.52 26.63
N GLY A 136 -4.18 1.11 27.06
CA GLY A 136 -3.26 1.87 26.21
C GLY A 136 -2.22 1.03 25.48
N ASN A 137 -1.86 -0.16 25.98
CA ASN A 137 -0.87 -1.05 25.35
C ASN A 137 -1.46 -2.36 24.79
N SER A 138 -2.59 -2.84 25.33
CA SER A 138 -3.24 -4.09 24.89
C SER A 138 -3.54 -4.12 23.39
N PRO A 139 -4.05 -3.05 22.75
CA PRO A 139 -4.35 -3.10 21.31
C PRO A 139 -3.09 -3.27 20.46
N GLY A 140 -1.98 -2.63 20.85
CA GLY A 140 -0.69 -2.77 20.17
C GLY A 140 -0.11 -4.18 20.31
N ILE A 141 -0.23 -4.81 21.48
CA ILE A 141 0.23 -6.19 21.71
C ILE A 141 -0.57 -7.18 20.86
N VAL A 142 -1.90 -7.06 20.86
CA VAL A 142 -2.78 -7.92 20.04
C VAL A 142 -2.42 -7.77 18.57
N LEU A 143 -2.20 -6.54 18.11
CA LEU A 143 -1.85 -6.27 16.73
C LEU A 143 -0.46 -6.81 16.35
N ALA A 144 0.53 -6.72 17.24
CA ALA A 144 1.83 -7.34 17.04
C ALA A 144 1.73 -8.87 16.87
N ILE A 145 0.84 -9.53 17.63
CA ILE A 145 0.57 -10.97 17.48
C ILE A 145 -0.08 -11.25 16.12
N ILE A 146 -1.08 -10.46 15.72
CA ILE A 146 -1.74 -10.61 14.40
C ILE A 146 -0.72 -10.49 13.27
N TRP A 147 0.16 -9.48 13.31
CA TRP A 147 1.20 -9.30 12.30
C TRP A 147 2.26 -10.40 12.33
N LEU A 148 2.64 -10.89 13.52
CA LEU A 148 3.54 -12.04 13.62
C LEU A 148 2.91 -13.30 13.00
N LEU A 149 1.63 -13.55 13.26
CA LEU A 149 0.90 -14.66 12.64
C LEU A 149 0.78 -14.48 11.13
N PHE A 150 0.53 -13.26 10.65
CA PHE A 150 0.51 -12.95 9.22
C PHE A 150 1.88 -13.18 8.57
N LEU A 151 2.96 -12.73 9.22
CA LEU A 151 4.33 -12.97 8.79
C LEU A 151 4.61 -14.48 8.70
N ILE A 152 4.32 -15.24 9.77
CA ILE A 152 4.48 -16.71 9.78
C ILE A 152 3.66 -17.34 8.64
N PHE A 153 2.40 -16.96 8.50
CA PHE A 153 1.52 -17.44 7.43
C PHE A 153 2.11 -17.16 6.05
N SER A 154 2.65 -15.96 5.83
CA SER A 154 3.27 -15.56 4.55
C SER A 154 4.46 -16.43 4.16
N LEU A 155 5.18 -17.01 5.13
CA LEU A 155 6.29 -17.93 4.88
C LEU A 155 5.82 -19.29 4.34
N PHE A 156 4.62 -19.73 4.70
CA PHE A 156 4.04 -21.02 4.26
C PHE A 156 3.29 -20.93 2.93
N ILE A 157 3.20 -19.73 2.35
CA ILE A 157 2.48 -19.52 1.11
C ILE A 157 3.19 -20.20 -0.06
N PRO A 158 2.45 -20.93 -0.93
CA PRO A 158 3.03 -21.67 -2.05
C PRO A 158 3.94 -20.82 -2.91
N GLY A 159 5.12 -21.35 -3.18
CA GLY A 159 6.11 -20.68 -3.98
C GLY A 159 5.73 -20.37 -5.42
N THR A 160 4.75 -21.12 -5.93
CA THR A 160 4.21 -21.03 -7.28
C THR A 160 3.34 -19.79 -7.52
N MET A 161 3.11 -18.96 -6.48
CA MET A 161 2.31 -17.74 -6.56
C MET A 161 3.10 -16.50 -6.98
N TRP A 162 4.41 -16.58 -6.91
CA TRP A 162 5.31 -15.45 -7.17
C TRP A 162 5.77 -15.50 -8.62
N VAL A 163 5.81 -14.33 -9.25
CA VAL A 163 6.48 -14.17 -10.54
C VAL A 163 7.92 -13.80 -10.22
N GLU A 164 8.85 -14.64 -10.67
CA GLU A 164 10.27 -14.33 -10.62
C GLU A 164 10.54 -13.16 -11.57
N THR A 165 10.89 -12.00 -11.01
CA THR A 165 11.10 -10.77 -11.79
C THR A 165 12.22 -10.93 -12.83
N GLY A 166 13.21 -11.80 -12.56
CA GLY A 166 14.37 -12.02 -13.43
C GLY A 166 14.03 -12.58 -14.81
N THR A 167 13.05 -13.48 -14.91
CA THR A 167 12.75 -14.20 -16.16
C THR A 167 12.11 -13.30 -17.21
N ARG A 168 11.30 -12.30 -16.79
CA ARG A 168 10.63 -11.40 -17.74
C ARG A 168 11.57 -10.34 -18.30
N ILE A 169 12.59 -9.91 -17.55
CA ILE A 169 13.62 -8.97 -18.05
C ILE A 169 14.54 -9.68 -19.03
N GLU A 170 14.91 -10.93 -18.77
CA GLU A 170 15.68 -11.74 -19.73
C GLU A 170 14.87 -12.06 -21.00
N GLU A 171 13.59 -12.45 -20.89
CA GLU A 171 12.73 -12.65 -22.07
C GLU A 171 12.48 -11.35 -22.86
N LEU A 172 12.30 -10.21 -22.18
CA LEU A 172 12.13 -8.92 -22.85
C LEU A 172 13.43 -8.51 -23.55
N ASN A 173 14.58 -8.66 -22.90
CA ASN A 173 15.88 -8.39 -23.51
C ASN A 173 16.20 -9.35 -24.65
N PHE A 174 15.83 -10.62 -24.53
CA PHE A 174 15.98 -11.63 -25.58
C PHE A 174 15.10 -11.34 -26.79
N ASN A 175 13.83 -10.96 -26.56
CA ASN A 175 12.92 -10.58 -27.64
C ASN A 175 13.35 -9.28 -28.32
N ILE A 176 13.88 -8.30 -27.58
CA ILE A 176 14.47 -7.09 -28.15
C ILE A 176 15.70 -7.44 -29.01
N SER A 177 16.61 -8.30 -28.51
CA SER A 177 17.77 -8.73 -29.29
C SER A 177 17.39 -9.53 -30.53
N ALA A 178 16.38 -10.40 -30.44
CA ALA A 178 15.90 -11.20 -31.58
C ALA A 178 15.23 -10.31 -32.64
N TYR A 179 14.47 -9.30 -32.21
CA TYR A 179 13.85 -8.33 -33.12
C TYR A 179 14.89 -7.42 -33.79
N GLU A 180 15.98 -7.07 -33.08
CA GLU A 180 17.10 -6.33 -33.64
C GLU A 180 17.91 -7.15 -34.65
N ASP A 181 18.13 -8.44 -34.38
CA ASP A 181 18.81 -9.35 -35.31
C ASP A 181 17.98 -9.65 -36.57
N GLU A 182 16.67 -9.82 -36.44
CA GLU A 182 15.76 -10.00 -37.59
C GLU A 182 15.71 -8.75 -38.47
N LYS A 183 15.69 -7.56 -37.85
CA LYS A 183 15.74 -6.28 -38.56
C LYS A 183 17.08 -6.08 -39.29
N ARG A 184 18.22 -6.44 -38.67
CA ARG A 184 19.54 -6.42 -39.32
C ARG A 184 19.62 -7.37 -40.50
N SER A 185 18.98 -8.53 -40.41
CA SER A 185 18.98 -9.53 -41.48
C SER A 185 18.21 -9.07 -42.71
N SER A 186 17.12 -8.32 -42.52
CA SER A 186 16.29 -7.79 -43.61
C SER A 186 16.91 -6.60 -44.38
N GLU A 187 17.96 -5.98 -43.85
CA GLU A 187 18.59 -4.78 -44.42
C GLU A 187 19.75 -5.10 -45.39
N TYR A 188 20.17 -6.38 -45.47
CA TYR A 188 21.27 -6.82 -46.36
C TYR A 188 20.84 -7.31 -47.76
N ASP A 189 19.53 -7.46 -48.03
CA ASP A 189 19.04 -8.01 -49.31
C ASP A 189 18.49 -6.95 -50.29
N GLN A 190 18.67 -5.66 -50.01
CA GLN A 190 18.33 -4.57 -50.94
C GLN A 190 19.53 -3.65 -51.22
N ASP A 191 20.58 -4.21 -51.84
CA ASP A 191 21.59 -3.40 -52.53
C ASP A 191 21.21 -3.27 -54.01
N GLY A 192 20.65 -2.12 -54.35
CA GLY A 192 20.13 -1.80 -55.67
C GLY A 192 19.94 -0.31 -55.91
N GLY A 193 20.84 0.52 -55.38
CA GLY A 193 21.06 1.85 -55.91
C GLY A 193 20.64 3.03 -55.04
N GLN A 194 21.53 4.02 -55.08
CA GLN A 194 21.35 5.42 -54.73
C GLN A 194 21.58 5.83 -53.26
N ARG A 195 22.83 6.27 -53.04
CA ARG A 195 23.26 7.17 -51.98
C ARG A 195 22.26 8.31 -51.74
N LEU A 196 21.56 8.25 -50.62
CA LEU A 196 21.16 9.42 -49.85
C LEU A 196 21.51 9.12 -48.41
N SER A 197 22.51 9.86 -47.93
CA SER A 197 22.90 9.93 -46.53
C SER A 197 21.72 10.47 -45.72
N GLU A 198 20.91 9.56 -45.18
CA GLU A 198 19.96 9.89 -44.12
C GLU A 198 20.49 9.42 -42.76
N ASP A 199 20.53 10.42 -41.89
CA ASP A 199 20.99 10.50 -40.53
C ASP A 199 20.18 9.57 -39.61
N TYR A 200 20.52 8.28 -39.54
CA TYR A 200 19.86 7.30 -38.68
C TYR A 200 20.87 6.51 -37.85
N SER A 201 21.34 7.11 -36.75
CA SER A 201 21.60 6.38 -35.50
C SER A 201 21.91 7.34 -34.35
N SER A 202 20.96 8.22 -34.01
CA SER A 202 20.85 8.65 -32.62
C SER A 202 19.77 7.77 -32.00
N GLU A 203 20.18 6.69 -31.35
CA GLU A 203 19.36 6.05 -30.32
C GLU A 203 18.92 7.16 -29.36
N LYS A 204 17.69 7.65 -29.55
CA LYS A 204 17.06 8.56 -28.60
C LYS A 204 16.85 7.75 -27.33
N LYS A 205 17.85 7.79 -26.46
CA LYS A 205 17.75 7.46 -25.04
C LYS A 205 16.38 7.97 -24.58
N PRO A 206 15.50 7.11 -24.03
CA PRO A 206 14.15 7.52 -23.69
C PRO A 206 14.26 8.76 -22.80
N ARG A 207 13.87 9.92 -23.34
CA ARG A 207 13.86 11.15 -22.56
C ARG A 207 12.81 10.89 -21.48
N ILE A 208 13.27 10.84 -20.23
CA ILE A 208 12.40 10.81 -19.06
C ILE A 208 11.57 12.08 -19.14
N MET A 209 10.39 11.98 -19.76
CA MET A 209 9.47 13.07 -19.94
C MET A 209 8.69 13.13 -18.64
N TRP A 210 9.09 14.05 -17.78
CA TRP A 210 8.37 14.31 -16.54
C TRP A 210 7.02 14.94 -16.90
N ASP A 211 6.02 14.09 -17.09
CA ASP A 211 4.66 14.52 -17.37
C ASP A 211 4.12 15.30 -16.17
N SER A 212 3.58 16.49 -16.43
CA SER A 212 2.82 17.29 -15.47
C SER A 212 1.79 16.48 -14.67
N ARG A 213 1.23 15.42 -15.26
CA ARG A 213 0.30 14.49 -14.61
C ARG A 213 0.96 13.70 -13.49
N MET A 214 2.22 13.29 -13.65
CA MET A 214 2.98 12.56 -12.61
C MET A 214 3.25 13.46 -11.41
N PHE A 215 3.62 14.72 -11.63
CA PHE A 215 3.79 15.68 -10.53
C PHE A 215 2.47 15.96 -9.80
N CYS A 216 1.36 16.08 -10.54
CA CYS A 216 0.05 16.25 -9.94
C CYS A 216 -0.36 15.03 -9.09
N LEU A 217 -0.13 13.82 -9.59
CA LEU A 217 -0.39 12.58 -8.83
C LEU A 217 0.50 12.48 -7.59
N LEU A 218 1.79 12.77 -7.70
CA LEU A 218 2.70 12.79 -6.55
C LEU A 218 2.28 13.83 -5.51
N PHE A 219 1.87 15.02 -5.95
CA PHE A 219 1.34 16.07 -5.06
C PHE A 219 0.07 15.60 -4.35
N LEU A 220 -0.89 15.03 -5.08
CA LEU A 220 -2.13 14.49 -4.49
C LEU A 220 -1.85 13.37 -3.49
N ILE A 221 -0.96 12.44 -3.82
CA ILE A 221 -0.54 11.36 -2.91
C ILE A 221 0.11 11.96 -1.65
N PHE A 222 1.04 12.91 -1.83
CA PHE A 222 1.73 13.56 -0.71
C PHE A 222 0.75 14.34 0.18
N THR A 223 -0.14 15.14 -0.40
CA THR A 223 -1.15 15.90 0.34
C THR A 223 -2.14 14.98 1.04
N ASN A 224 -2.61 13.92 0.38
CA ASN A 224 -3.50 12.93 0.99
C ASN A 224 -2.83 12.21 2.16
N MET A 225 -1.59 11.73 1.97
CA MET A 225 -0.84 11.05 3.01
C MET A 225 -0.53 12.00 4.18
N GLY A 226 -0.11 13.23 3.89
CA GLY A 226 0.17 14.26 4.90
C GLY A 226 -1.07 14.65 5.70
N PHE A 227 -2.18 14.93 5.02
CA PHE A 227 -3.45 15.28 5.66
C PHE A 227 -4.02 14.10 6.47
N SER A 228 -4.06 12.91 5.88
CA SER A 228 -4.54 11.69 6.54
C SER A 228 -3.72 11.38 7.79
N SER A 229 -2.39 11.39 7.69
CA SER A 229 -1.49 11.14 8.84
C SER A 229 -1.65 12.21 9.91
N THR A 230 -1.69 13.49 9.52
CA THR A 230 -1.86 14.59 10.47
C THR A 230 -3.19 14.46 11.19
N SER A 231 -4.29 14.29 10.47
CA SER A 231 -5.63 14.13 11.05
C SER A 231 -5.71 12.93 12.01
N THR A 232 -5.15 11.80 11.58
CA THR A 232 -5.17 10.53 12.31
C THR A 232 -4.48 10.63 13.67
N PHE A 233 -3.37 11.37 13.79
CA PHE A 233 -2.65 11.53 15.06
C PHE A 233 -2.99 12.79 15.85
N TYR A 234 -3.36 13.89 15.20
CA TYR A 234 -3.76 15.11 15.90
C TYR A 234 -5.17 15.01 16.49
N ALA A 235 -6.12 14.39 15.80
CA ALA A 235 -7.49 14.31 16.30
C ALA A 235 -7.60 13.62 17.67
N PRO A 236 -6.91 12.49 17.95
CA PRO A 236 -6.86 11.90 19.28
C PRO A 236 -6.25 12.81 20.33
N ILE A 237 -5.15 13.48 20.01
CA ILE A 237 -4.46 14.39 20.94
C ILE A 237 -5.38 15.57 21.29
N LEU A 238 -6.06 16.14 20.30
CA LEU A 238 -6.98 17.25 20.49
C LEU A 238 -8.20 16.83 21.33
N ALA A 239 -8.80 15.69 21.00
CA ALA A 239 -9.92 15.12 21.76
C ALA A 239 -9.57 14.85 23.22
N LEU A 240 -8.38 14.29 23.47
CA LEU A 240 -7.96 13.90 24.82
C LEU A 240 -7.56 15.10 25.68
N ASP A 241 -6.70 15.96 25.16
CA ASP A 241 -6.06 16.98 26.00
C ASP A 241 -6.88 18.28 26.08
N TYR A 242 -7.57 18.66 25.00
CA TYR A 242 -8.33 19.91 24.96
C TYR A 242 -9.81 19.73 25.26
N LEU A 243 -10.40 18.60 24.84
CA LEU A 243 -11.82 18.33 25.06
C LEU A 243 -12.08 17.41 26.25
N HIS A 244 -11.03 16.90 26.90
CA HIS A 244 -11.10 15.97 28.03
C HIS A 244 -11.95 14.71 27.75
N LEU A 245 -12.01 14.29 26.48
CA LEU A 245 -12.78 13.12 26.07
C LEU A 245 -12.04 11.84 26.46
N LYS A 246 -12.77 10.88 27.03
CA LYS A 246 -12.27 9.50 27.23
C LYS A 246 -11.93 8.83 25.88
N LEU A 247 -11.02 7.87 25.91
CA LEU A 247 -10.57 7.09 24.74
C LEU A 247 -11.73 6.51 23.91
N ILE A 248 -12.80 6.06 24.57
CA ILE A 248 -14.00 5.53 23.90
C ILE A 248 -14.70 6.58 23.03
N HIS A 249 -14.75 7.85 23.45
CA HIS A 249 -15.34 8.92 22.65
C HIS A 249 -14.48 9.23 21.43
N THR A 250 -13.15 9.23 21.58
CA THR A 250 -12.23 9.37 20.45
C THR A 250 -12.47 8.27 19.42
N LYS A 251 -12.55 6.99 19.85
CA LYS A 251 -12.84 5.86 18.96
C LYS A 251 -14.20 6.03 18.24
N LEU A 252 -15.23 6.49 18.94
CA LEU A 252 -16.56 6.75 18.36
C LEU A 252 -16.56 7.92 17.35
N ILE A 253 -15.78 8.97 17.60
CA ILE A 253 -15.61 10.07 16.64
C ILE A 253 -14.99 9.54 15.35
N PHE A 254 -13.90 8.76 15.47
CA PHE A 254 -13.28 8.11 14.33
C PHE A 254 -14.26 7.22 13.56
N LEU A 255 -15.04 6.40 14.27
CA LEU A 255 -16.07 5.56 13.67
C LEU A 255 -17.09 6.38 12.86
N ASN A 256 -17.62 7.45 13.46
CA ASN A 256 -18.60 8.32 12.80
C ASN A 256 -18.03 9.01 11.56
N CYS A 257 -16.80 9.51 11.63
CA CYS A 257 -16.12 10.12 10.48
C CYS A 257 -15.90 9.11 9.34
N THR A 258 -15.54 7.87 9.67
CA THR A 258 -15.34 6.83 8.65
C THR A 258 -16.67 6.38 8.03
N ILE A 259 -17.72 6.21 8.84
CA ILE A 259 -19.08 5.92 8.33
C ILE A 259 -19.58 7.05 7.44
N PHE A 260 -19.39 8.31 7.86
CA PHE A 260 -19.77 9.47 7.06
C PHE A 260 -19.03 9.49 5.71
N THR A 261 -17.72 9.29 5.71
CA THR A 261 -16.92 9.19 4.48
C THR A 261 -17.42 8.07 3.57
N LEU A 262 -17.74 6.90 4.14
CA LEU A 262 -18.29 5.76 3.39
C LEU A 262 -19.65 6.09 2.78
N LEU A 263 -20.53 6.77 3.52
CA LEU A 263 -21.84 7.21 3.02
C LEU A 263 -21.68 8.21 1.88
N VAL A 264 -20.81 9.21 2.02
CA VAL A 264 -20.52 10.19 0.96
C VAL A 264 -20.01 9.48 -0.30
N PHE A 265 -19.06 8.56 -0.16
CA PHE A 265 -18.53 7.79 -1.28
C PHE A 265 -19.62 6.95 -1.97
N THR A 266 -20.46 6.27 -1.18
CA THR A 266 -21.58 5.47 -1.70
C THR A 266 -22.60 6.34 -2.43
N CYS A 267 -22.95 7.51 -1.88
CA CYS A 267 -23.86 8.46 -2.52
C CYS A 267 -23.30 8.97 -3.86
N PHE A 268 -22.03 9.36 -3.92
CA PHE A 268 -21.39 9.76 -5.19
C PHE A 268 -21.37 8.63 -6.22
N HIS A 269 -21.13 7.39 -5.77
CA HIS A 269 -21.18 6.23 -6.66
C HIS A 269 -22.59 6.00 -7.22
N MET A 270 -23.63 6.09 -6.38
CA MET A 270 -25.02 5.96 -6.81
C MET A 270 -25.41 7.05 -7.81
N LEU A 271 -25.08 8.31 -7.51
CA LEU A 271 -25.35 9.46 -8.39
C LEU A 271 -24.65 9.32 -9.76
N LYS A 272 -23.42 8.81 -9.78
CA LYS A 272 -22.69 8.57 -11.03
C LYS A 272 -23.37 7.50 -11.88
N ASN A 273 -23.83 6.41 -11.27
CA ASN A 273 -24.49 5.30 -11.98
C ASN A 273 -25.82 5.74 -12.59
N GLU A 274 -26.57 6.59 -11.89
CA GLU A 274 -27.84 7.13 -12.37
C GLU A 274 -27.66 8.02 -13.61
N ASN A 275 -26.60 8.84 -13.63
CA ASN A 275 -26.27 9.66 -14.79
C ASN A 275 -25.79 8.83 -16.01
N SER A 276 -25.18 7.65 -15.80
CA SER A 276 -24.80 6.76 -16.91
C SER A 276 -25.97 6.02 -17.57
N LEU A 277 -27.13 5.95 -16.89
CA LEU A 277 -28.35 5.35 -17.43
C LEU A 277 -29.19 6.33 -18.28
N GLN A 278 -28.81 7.62 -18.31
CA GLN A 278 -29.56 8.69 -18.99
C GLN A 278 -28.90 9.21 -20.29
N LEU A 279 -27.94 8.50 -20.87
CA LEU A 279 -27.46 8.81 -22.23
C LEU A 279 -28.25 7.96 -23.25
N PRO A 280 -29.36 8.48 -23.83
CA PRO A 280 -29.92 7.90 -25.03
C PRO A 280 -28.89 8.03 -26.17
N CYS A 281 -28.60 6.93 -26.86
CA CYS A 281 -27.91 6.93 -28.15
C CYS A 281 -28.71 7.72 -29.20
#